data_AF-A0A2G5USL6-F1
#
_entry.id   AF-A0A2G5USL6-F1
#
_cell.length_a   1.000
_cell.length_b   1.000
_cell.length_c   1.000
_cell.angle_alpha   90.00
_cell.angle_beta   90.00
_cell.angle_gamma   90.00
#
_symmetry.space_group_name_H-M   'P 1'
#
loop_
_entity.id
_entity.type
_entity.pdbx_description
1 polymer ?
#
loop_
_entity_poly.entity_id
_entity_poly.type
_entity_poly.pdbx_seq_one_letter_code
_entity_poly.pdbx_strand_id
1 'polypeptide(L)'
;MAKNRTAIADCLHKEFFWDGKGRRLDKEEFIDYLLRMSKRAIPKGTVTSAYVSSPGYISTHTDFNMFGKYQEVLFVPEEWQKGRDTIRYIRKDDSPRFEDLDNAGKIAVNFLLSLIKAINFKDKEAVLSHLTDDFSLTACRGTYDRDFAATMYSSFHDQRMLRILVKKSEFVNEEDVKTEVAIIEPHHLARHPRNTYTIDIHLKSVGGVYKTNLAEYHAQCNWPGI
;
A
#
# COMPACT_ATOMS: atom_id res chain seq x y z
N MET A 1 -2.76 -17.36 -34.62
CA MET A 1 -3.94 -17.18 -33.75
C MET A 1 -4.58 -15.84 -34.06
N ALA A 2 -5.78 -15.83 -34.65
CA ALA A 2 -6.56 -14.62 -34.84
C ALA A 2 -6.77 -13.98 -33.47
N LYS A 3 -6.13 -12.83 -33.28
CA LYS A 3 -6.15 -12.09 -32.03
C LYS A 3 -7.53 -11.46 -31.91
N ASN A 4 -8.37 -12.15 -31.16
CA ASN A 4 -9.80 -11.93 -31.14
C ASN A 4 -10.08 -10.59 -30.43
N ARG A 5 -10.15 -9.52 -31.24
CA ARG A 5 -10.47 -8.16 -30.79
C ARG A 5 -11.69 -8.18 -29.90
N THR A 6 -12.73 -8.90 -30.34
CA THR A 6 -13.99 -9.07 -29.62
C THR A 6 -13.77 -9.73 -28.26
N ALA A 7 -13.04 -10.84 -28.19
CA ALA A 7 -12.75 -11.47 -26.91
C ALA A 7 -11.97 -10.57 -25.94
N ILE A 8 -11.02 -9.77 -26.44
CA ILE A 8 -10.33 -8.78 -25.60
C ILE A 8 -11.32 -7.70 -25.15
N ALA A 9 -12.12 -7.14 -26.08
CA ALA A 9 -13.10 -6.11 -25.80
C ALA A 9 -14.16 -6.57 -24.78
N ASP A 10 -14.56 -7.84 -24.82
CA ASP A 10 -15.53 -8.45 -23.90
C ASP A 10 -14.99 -8.59 -22.47
N CYS A 11 -13.66 -8.60 -22.30
CA CYS A 11 -13.02 -8.62 -20.98
C CYS A 11 -12.83 -7.22 -20.40
N LEU A 12 -13.01 -6.14 -21.19
CA LEU A 12 -12.75 -4.77 -20.76
C LEU A 12 -14.05 -4.01 -20.54
N HIS A 13 -14.17 -3.35 -19.39
CA HIS A 13 -15.30 -2.49 -19.06
C HIS A 13 -15.44 -1.34 -20.09
N LYS A 14 -16.65 -0.79 -20.26
CA LYS A 14 -16.90 0.34 -21.18
C LYS A 14 -16.06 1.59 -20.84
N GLU A 15 -15.75 1.78 -19.56
CA GLU A 15 -14.91 2.88 -19.05
C GLU A 15 -13.44 2.47 -18.89
N PHE A 16 -13.01 1.42 -19.60
CA PHE A 16 -11.66 0.92 -19.44
C PHE A 16 -10.62 1.98 -19.81
N PHE A 17 -9.56 2.04 -19.01
CA PHE A 17 -8.33 2.71 -19.41
C PHE A 17 -7.09 1.92 -18.95
N TRP A 18 -6.01 2.06 -19.70
CA TRP A 18 -4.68 1.61 -19.32
C TRP A 18 -3.80 2.82 -19.04
N ASP A 19 -3.00 2.76 -17.98
CA ASP A 19 -2.05 3.81 -17.61
C ASP A 19 -0.66 3.21 -17.39
N GLY A 20 0.30 3.57 -18.26
CA GLY A 20 1.66 3.06 -18.17
C GLY A 20 2.69 3.90 -18.95
N LYS A 21 3.89 4.04 -18.39
CA LYS A 21 5.04 4.78 -18.97
C LYS A 21 4.66 6.18 -19.49
N GLY A 22 3.89 6.95 -18.70
CA GLY A 22 3.49 8.30 -19.04
C GLY A 22 2.48 8.41 -20.19
N ARG A 23 1.83 7.29 -20.57
CA ARG A 23 0.77 7.26 -21.55
C ARG A 23 -0.48 6.62 -20.97
N ARG A 24 -1.60 7.29 -21.15
CA ARG A 24 -2.93 6.75 -20.92
C ARG A 24 -3.53 6.31 -22.26
N LEU A 25 -4.09 5.10 -22.30
CA LEU A 25 -4.79 4.56 -23.46
C LEU A 25 -6.24 4.29 -23.06
N ASP A 26 -7.17 4.63 -23.94
CA ASP A 26 -8.55 4.15 -23.81
C ASP A 26 -8.69 2.67 -24.24
N LYS A 27 -9.92 2.15 -24.18
CA LYS A 27 -10.25 0.76 -24.55
C LYS A 27 -9.79 0.40 -25.96
N GLU A 28 -10.13 1.20 -26.97
CA GLU A 28 -9.84 0.84 -28.35
C GLU A 28 -8.35 1.01 -28.68
N GLU A 29 -7.73 2.07 -28.15
CA GLU A 29 -6.29 2.28 -28.27
C GLU A 29 -5.48 1.16 -27.59
N PHE A 30 -5.89 0.71 -26.41
CA PHE A 30 -5.24 -0.39 -25.70
C PHE A 30 -5.40 -1.71 -26.44
N ILE A 31 -6.58 -2.01 -26.99
CA ILE A 31 -6.80 -3.18 -27.82
C ILE A 31 -5.86 -3.15 -29.03
N ASP A 32 -5.81 -2.04 -29.77
CA ASP A 32 -4.92 -1.88 -30.92
C ASP A 32 -3.45 -2.05 -30.54
N TYR A 33 -3.06 -1.47 -29.41
CA TYR A 33 -1.73 -1.61 -28.84
C TYR A 33 -1.41 -3.08 -28.54
N LEU A 34 -2.28 -3.80 -27.83
CA LEU A 34 -2.10 -5.20 -27.46
C LEU A 34 -2.06 -6.10 -28.71
N LEU A 35 -2.91 -5.85 -29.69
CA LEU A 35 -2.95 -6.55 -30.98
C LEU A 35 -1.66 -6.33 -31.79
N ARG A 36 -1.10 -5.11 -31.76
CA ARG A 36 0.18 -4.81 -32.40
C ARG A 36 1.34 -5.50 -31.68
N MET A 37 1.37 -5.42 -30.36
CA MET A 37 2.43 -5.99 -29.51
C MET A 37 2.48 -7.51 -29.57
N SER A 38 1.32 -8.17 -29.56
CA SER A 38 1.23 -9.63 -29.66
C SER A 38 1.74 -10.20 -31.00
N LYS A 39 2.14 -9.35 -31.96
CA LYS A 39 2.80 -9.81 -33.21
C LYS A 39 4.28 -10.10 -32.93
N ARG A 40 4.82 -9.55 -31.85
CA ARG A 40 6.24 -9.55 -31.50
C ARG A 40 6.55 -10.40 -30.28
N ALA A 41 5.61 -10.56 -29.36
CA ALA A 41 5.78 -11.36 -28.14
C ALA A 41 4.44 -11.96 -27.69
N ILE A 42 4.47 -13.02 -26.88
CA ILE A 42 3.26 -13.56 -26.24
C ILE A 42 3.12 -12.89 -24.88
N PRO A 43 2.05 -12.13 -24.63
CA PRO A 43 1.63 -11.71 -23.31
C PRO A 43 1.67 -12.82 -22.28
N LYS A 44 2.43 -12.63 -21.18
CA LYS A 44 2.29 -13.44 -19.97
C LYS A 44 1.99 -12.52 -18.80
N GLY A 45 1.01 -12.90 -17.99
CA GLY A 45 0.65 -12.21 -16.76
C GLY A 45 0.59 -13.24 -15.62
N THR A 46 1.19 -12.92 -14.48
CA THR A 46 1.05 -13.72 -13.26
C THR A 46 0.41 -12.85 -12.19
N VAL A 47 -0.76 -13.25 -11.71
CA VAL A 47 -1.38 -12.62 -10.53
C VAL A 47 -0.53 -12.99 -9.32
N THR A 48 0.02 -11.98 -8.62
CA THR A 48 0.87 -12.15 -7.44
C THR A 48 0.09 -12.00 -6.15
N SER A 49 -0.97 -11.19 -6.14
CA SER A 49 -1.92 -11.09 -5.03
C SER A 49 -3.28 -10.60 -5.54
N ALA A 50 -4.33 -10.88 -4.76
CA ALA A 50 -5.69 -10.41 -5.02
C ALA A 50 -6.32 -9.94 -3.70
N TYR A 51 -7.07 -8.84 -3.74
CA TYR A 51 -7.81 -8.32 -2.60
C TYR A 51 -9.17 -7.78 -3.06
N VAL A 52 -10.18 -7.98 -2.21
CA VAL A 52 -11.54 -7.51 -2.46
C VAL A 52 -11.73 -6.21 -1.70
N SER A 53 -12.11 -5.15 -2.41
CA SER A 53 -12.53 -3.88 -1.80
C SER A 53 -14.05 -3.80 -1.79
N SER A 54 -14.63 -3.32 -0.68
CA SER A 54 -16.07 -3.02 -0.61
C SER A 54 -16.37 -1.81 -1.52
N PRO A 55 -17.37 -1.87 -2.43
CA PRO A 55 -18.55 -2.75 -2.44
C PRO A 55 -18.48 -3.99 -3.37
N GLY A 56 -17.33 -4.64 -3.51
CA GLY A 56 -17.18 -5.90 -4.27
C GLY A 56 -16.25 -5.83 -5.47
N TYR A 57 -15.36 -4.83 -5.54
CA TYR A 57 -14.34 -4.79 -6.58
C TYR A 57 -13.18 -5.72 -6.22
N ILE A 58 -12.65 -6.44 -7.21
CA ILE A 58 -11.44 -7.24 -7.03
C ILE A 58 -10.28 -6.45 -7.60
N SER A 59 -9.31 -6.11 -6.78
CA SER A 59 -8.03 -5.58 -7.24
C SER A 59 -6.99 -6.69 -7.18
N THR A 60 -6.11 -6.75 -8.18
CA THR A 60 -5.02 -7.72 -8.20
C THR A 60 -3.70 -7.04 -8.52
N HIS A 61 -2.62 -7.50 -7.89
CA HIS A 61 -1.27 -7.20 -8.34
C HIS A 61 -0.90 -8.23 -9.40
N THR A 62 -0.51 -7.79 -10.60
CA THR A 62 -0.27 -8.69 -11.74
C THR A 62 1.03 -8.36 -12.47
N ASP A 63 2.00 -9.26 -12.38
CA ASP A 63 3.23 -9.17 -13.14
C ASP A 63 2.98 -9.52 -14.61
N PHE A 64 2.80 -8.49 -15.44
CA PHE A 64 2.77 -8.64 -16.88
C PHE A 64 4.19 -8.66 -17.45
N ASN A 65 4.72 -9.85 -17.70
CA ASN A 65 6.03 -10.13 -18.32
C ASN A 65 6.26 -9.50 -19.71
N MET A 66 5.31 -8.73 -20.22
CA MET A 66 5.36 -8.02 -21.50
C MET A 66 5.56 -6.50 -21.36
N PHE A 67 5.36 -5.93 -20.17
CA PHE A 67 5.26 -4.48 -20.00
C PHE A 67 6.06 -3.92 -18.80
N GLY A 68 6.72 -4.77 -18.01
CA GLY A 68 7.20 -4.45 -16.67
C GLY A 68 6.24 -4.98 -15.60
N LYS A 69 6.56 -4.84 -14.31
CA LYS A 69 5.64 -5.24 -13.23
C LYS A 69 4.49 -4.23 -13.14
N TYR A 70 3.23 -4.68 -13.23
CA TYR A 70 2.04 -3.84 -13.05
C TYR A 70 1.41 -4.20 -11.73
N GLN A 71 1.07 -3.18 -10.95
CA GLN A 71 0.69 -3.40 -9.56
C GLN A 71 -0.81 -3.41 -9.36
N GLU A 72 -1.65 -2.91 -10.28
CA GLU A 72 -3.09 -2.99 -10.08
C GLU A 72 -3.88 -3.26 -11.35
N VAL A 73 -4.64 -4.35 -11.33
CA VAL A 73 -5.75 -4.63 -12.25
C VAL A 73 -7.03 -4.62 -11.43
N LEU A 74 -7.93 -3.67 -11.72
CA LEU A 74 -9.24 -3.60 -11.07
C LEU A 74 -10.27 -4.30 -11.93
N PHE A 75 -10.95 -5.25 -11.32
CA PHE A 75 -12.11 -5.93 -11.82
C PHE A 75 -13.37 -5.33 -11.20
N VAL A 76 -14.36 -5.05 -12.04
CA VAL A 76 -15.66 -4.55 -11.60
C VAL A 76 -16.77 -5.52 -12.02
N PRO A 77 -17.74 -5.80 -11.13
CA PRO A 77 -18.88 -6.60 -11.48
C PRO A 77 -19.70 -5.84 -12.54
N GLU A 78 -20.08 -6.53 -13.60
CA GLU A 78 -20.93 -5.94 -14.62
C GLU A 78 -22.37 -5.89 -14.08
N GLU A 79 -22.93 -4.68 -13.91
CA GLU A 79 -24.24 -4.42 -13.27
C GLU A 79 -25.39 -5.28 -13.81
N TRP A 80 -25.24 -5.84 -15.02
CA TRP A 80 -26.27 -6.58 -15.75
C TRP A 80 -25.88 -8.03 -16.10
N GLN A 81 -24.68 -8.50 -15.73
CA GLN A 81 -24.23 -9.88 -15.95
C GLN A 81 -23.77 -10.52 -14.63
N LYS A 82 -24.70 -11.22 -13.97
CA LYS A 82 -24.43 -11.93 -12.71
C LYS A 82 -23.29 -12.93 -12.91
N GLY A 83 -22.17 -12.72 -12.24
CA GLY A 83 -21.00 -13.61 -12.27
C GLY A 83 -19.96 -13.30 -13.33
N ARG A 84 -20.02 -12.13 -14.00
CA ARG A 84 -18.96 -11.67 -14.90
C ARG A 84 -18.32 -10.40 -14.38
N ASP A 85 -17.01 -10.48 -14.15
CA ASP A 85 -16.18 -9.33 -13.84
C ASP A 85 -15.49 -8.84 -15.11
N THR A 86 -15.46 -7.53 -15.31
CA THR A 86 -14.73 -6.88 -16.41
C THR A 86 -13.60 -6.04 -15.86
N ILE A 87 -12.51 -5.91 -16.63
CA ILE A 87 -11.37 -5.10 -16.22
C ILE A 87 -11.72 -3.63 -16.45
N ARG A 88 -11.69 -2.81 -15.39
CA ARG A 88 -11.93 -1.37 -15.48
C ARG A 88 -10.65 -0.57 -15.67
N TYR A 89 -9.54 -0.98 -15.08
CA TYR A 89 -8.26 -0.38 -15.42
C TYR A 89 -7.10 -1.32 -15.17
N ILE A 90 -6.00 -1.02 -15.87
CA ILE A 90 -4.68 -1.59 -15.62
C ILE A 90 -3.75 -0.40 -15.40
N ARG A 91 -3.14 -0.33 -14.22
CA ARG A 91 -2.25 0.76 -13.86
C ARG A 91 -0.85 0.25 -13.54
N LYS A 92 0.14 0.85 -14.18
CA LYS A 92 1.53 0.75 -13.74
C LYS A 92 1.66 1.57 -12.47
N ASP A 93 2.06 0.93 -11.39
CA ASP A 93 2.47 1.70 -10.23
C ASP A 93 3.86 2.26 -10.51
N ASP A 94 3.97 3.58 -10.43
CA ASP A 94 5.25 4.28 -10.48
C ASP A 94 5.83 4.45 -9.06
N SER A 95 5.20 3.86 -8.04
CA SER A 95 5.77 3.76 -6.71
C SER A 95 7.11 3.02 -6.80
N PRO A 96 8.16 3.53 -6.13
CA PRO A 96 9.45 2.87 -6.10
C PRO A 96 9.26 1.46 -5.51
N ARG A 97 9.84 0.45 -6.17
CA ARG A 97 9.85 -0.90 -5.60
C ARG A 97 10.69 -0.90 -4.34
N PHE A 98 10.46 -1.89 -3.47
CA PHE A 98 11.32 -2.08 -2.30
C PHE A 98 12.81 -2.14 -2.69
N GLU A 99 13.15 -2.79 -3.81
CA GLU A 99 14.53 -2.85 -4.29
C GLU A 99 15.08 -1.49 -4.75
N ASP A 100 14.20 -0.61 -5.24
CA ASP A 100 14.53 0.73 -5.74
C ASP A 100 14.68 1.76 -4.61
N LEU A 101 14.23 1.44 -3.39
CA LEU A 101 14.44 2.28 -2.20
C LEU A 101 15.93 2.36 -1.85
N ASP A 102 16.35 3.52 -1.35
CA ASP A 102 17.65 3.65 -0.69
C ASP A 102 17.68 2.83 0.61
N ASN A 103 18.85 2.76 1.25
CA ASN A 103 19.01 1.95 2.46
C ASN A 103 18.13 2.45 3.61
N ALA A 104 17.96 3.77 3.78
CA ALA A 104 17.10 4.35 4.80
C ALA A 104 15.63 3.96 4.60
N GLY A 105 15.13 4.04 3.36
CA GLY A 105 13.79 3.60 2.99
C GLY A 105 13.58 2.11 3.21
N LYS A 106 14.55 1.26 2.86
CA LYS A 106 14.49 -0.19 3.12
C LYS A 106 14.40 -0.50 4.62
N ILE A 107 15.20 0.20 5.44
CA ILE A 107 15.17 0.08 6.91
C ILE A 107 13.79 0.47 7.44
N ALA A 108 13.28 1.63 7.03
CA ALA A 108 11.97 2.13 7.46
C ALA A 108 10.84 1.16 7.10
N VAL A 109 10.81 0.66 5.87
CA VAL A 109 9.79 -0.31 5.42
C VAL A 109 9.88 -1.62 6.20
N ASN A 110 11.07 -2.18 6.39
CA ASN A 110 11.24 -3.43 7.17
C ASN A 110 10.79 -3.26 8.62
N PHE A 111 11.16 -2.14 9.25
CA PHE A 111 10.71 -1.81 10.61
C PHE A 111 9.17 -1.73 10.68
N LEU A 112 8.54 -0.97 9.78
CA LEU A 112 7.09 -0.79 9.76
C LEU A 112 6.36 -2.13 9.54
N LEU A 113 6.80 -2.96 8.60
CA LEU A 113 6.21 -4.27 8.36
C LEU A 113 6.26 -5.17 9.61
N SER A 114 7.39 -5.17 10.31
CA SER A 114 7.55 -5.94 11.54
C SER A 114 6.68 -5.41 12.69
N LEU A 115 6.62 -4.09 12.88
CA LEU A 115 5.77 -3.46 13.88
C LEU A 115 4.28 -3.72 13.61
N ILE A 116 3.82 -3.50 12.38
CA ILE A 116 2.42 -3.77 11.99
C ILE A 116 2.06 -5.23 12.23
N LYS A 117 2.98 -6.15 11.94
CA LYS A 117 2.79 -7.57 12.23
C LYS A 117 2.54 -7.79 13.72
N ALA A 118 3.38 -7.23 14.59
CA ALA A 118 3.20 -7.32 16.05
C ALA A 118 1.85 -6.73 16.51
N ILE A 119 1.47 -5.58 15.97
CA ILE A 119 0.17 -4.92 16.23
C ILE A 119 -0.99 -5.82 15.81
N ASN A 120 -0.95 -6.39 14.61
CA ASN A 120 -2.00 -7.25 14.08
C ASN A 120 -2.18 -8.55 14.87
N PHE A 121 -1.09 -9.06 15.45
CA PHE A 121 -1.13 -10.21 16.36
C PHE A 121 -1.51 -9.84 17.80
N LYS A 122 -1.69 -8.56 18.10
CA LYS A 122 -1.98 -8.04 19.45
C LYS A 122 -0.91 -8.47 20.46
N ASP A 123 0.31 -8.62 19.99
CA ASP A 123 1.44 -9.09 20.79
C ASP A 123 2.14 -7.88 21.40
N LYS A 124 1.77 -7.54 22.63
CA LYS A 124 2.33 -6.40 23.36
C LYS A 124 3.85 -6.52 23.53
N GLU A 125 4.37 -7.71 23.83
CA GLU A 125 5.81 -7.92 24.01
C GLU A 125 6.57 -7.76 22.70
N ALA A 126 6.01 -8.26 21.60
CA ALA A 126 6.56 -7.99 20.28
C ALA A 126 6.52 -6.50 19.95
N VAL A 127 5.44 -5.76 20.25
CA VAL A 127 5.41 -4.29 20.08
C VAL A 127 6.51 -3.63 20.92
N LEU A 128 6.63 -3.97 22.21
CA LEU A 128 7.66 -3.44 23.11
C LEU A 128 9.07 -3.68 22.58
N SER A 129 9.32 -4.81 21.89
CA SER A 129 10.62 -5.12 21.31
C SER A 129 11.05 -4.16 20.19
N HIS A 130 10.09 -3.49 19.54
CA HIS A 130 10.32 -2.48 18.50
C HIS A 130 10.56 -1.08 19.07
N LEU A 131 10.30 -0.87 20.37
CA LEU A 131 10.47 0.41 21.04
C LEU A 131 11.76 0.38 21.88
N THR A 132 12.51 1.48 21.89
CA THR A 132 13.63 1.66 22.83
C THR A 132 13.13 1.94 24.25
N ASP A 133 13.99 1.82 25.24
CA ASP A 133 13.63 2.08 26.65
C ASP A 133 13.32 3.57 26.89
N ASP A 134 13.94 4.48 26.12
CA ASP A 134 13.70 5.93 26.13
C ASP A 134 12.56 6.37 25.19
N PHE A 135 11.72 5.44 24.71
CA PHE A 135 10.68 5.74 23.74
C PHE A 135 9.65 6.77 24.24
N SER A 136 9.28 7.68 23.34
CA SER A 136 8.18 8.63 23.55
C SER A 136 7.23 8.68 22.35
N LEU A 137 5.93 8.72 22.64
CA LEU A 137 4.88 8.90 21.64
C LEU A 137 4.19 10.24 21.88
N THR A 138 4.32 11.19 20.95
CA THR A 138 3.55 12.44 20.99
C THR A 138 2.36 12.34 20.05
N ALA A 139 1.16 12.54 20.56
CA ALA A 139 -0.07 12.61 19.77
C ALA A 139 -0.94 13.79 20.21
N CYS A 140 -2.09 13.98 19.56
CA CYS A 140 -2.95 15.16 19.76
C CYS A 140 -3.41 15.38 21.21
N ARG A 141 -3.48 14.33 22.04
CA ARG A 141 -3.95 14.39 23.43
C ARG A 141 -2.84 14.34 24.47
N GLY A 142 -1.58 14.35 24.05
CA GLY A 142 -0.43 14.41 24.94
C GLY A 142 0.72 13.51 24.51
N THR A 143 1.63 13.33 25.44
CA THR A 143 2.82 12.49 25.28
C THR A 143 2.67 11.26 26.14
N TYR A 144 2.95 10.09 25.58
CA TYR A 144 2.81 8.79 26.18
C TYR A 144 4.15 8.07 26.22
N ASP A 145 4.36 7.29 27.27
CA ASP A 145 5.54 6.45 27.40
C ASP A 145 5.42 5.14 26.58
N ARG A 146 6.51 4.37 26.60
CA ARG A 146 6.67 3.08 25.93
C ARG A 146 5.58 2.07 26.27
N ASP A 147 5.30 1.87 27.55
CA ASP A 147 4.37 0.83 28.01
C ASP A 147 2.93 1.17 27.66
N PHE A 148 2.57 2.45 27.79
CA PHE A 148 1.26 2.94 27.38
C PHE A 148 1.07 2.84 25.87
N ALA A 149 2.05 3.28 25.07
CA ALA A 149 2.00 3.19 23.62
C ALA A 149 1.89 1.73 23.14
N ALA A 150 2.67 0.81 23.72
CA ALA A 150 2.59 -0.60 23.39
C ALA A 150 1.22 -1.19 23.71
N THR A 151 0.65 -0.83 24.87
CA THR A 151 -0.70 -1.24 25.27
C THR A 151 -1.76 -0.68 24.31
N MET A 152 -1.64 0.58 23.91
CA MET A 152 -2.54 1.21 22.95
C MET A 152 -2.50 0.47 21.61
N TYR A 153 -1.30 0.24 21.07
CA TYR A 153 -1.11 -0.45 19.80
C TYR A 153 -1.60 -1.90 19.81
N SER A 154 -1.33 -2.66 20.87
CA SER A 154 -1.81 -4.05 20.99
C SER A 154 -3.32 -4.17 21.21
N SER A 155 -3.98 -3.08 21.65
CA SER A 155 -5.41 -3.06 21.97
C SER A 155 -6.30 -2.69 20.78
N PHE A 156 -5.75 -2.40 19.60
CA PHE A 156 -6.57 -2.12 18.43
C PHE A 156 -7.48 -3.31 18.10
N HIS A 157 -8.79 -3.10 18.25
CA HIS A 157 -9.80 -4.14 18.02
C HIS A 157 -10.03 -4.45 16.54
N ASP A 158 -9.66 -3.51 15.68
CA ASP A 158 -9.99 -3.54 14.26
C ASP A 158 -8.73 -3.80 13.44
N GLN A 159 -8.68 -4.94 12.75
CA GLN A 159 -7.62 -5.30 11.80
C GLN A 159 -7.75 -4.48 10.50
N ARG A 160 -7.93 -3.15 10.63
CA ARG A 160 -8.06 -2.28 9.46
C ARG A 160 -6.80 -2.41 8.64
N MET A 161 -6.97 -2.66 7.34
CA MET A 161 -5.87 -2.65 6.40
C MET A 161 -5.36 -1.21 6.25
N LEU A 162 -4.50 -0.76 7.16
CA LEU A 162 -3.86 0.55 7.06
C LEU A 162 -3.00 0.58 5.79
N ARG A 163 -3.31 1.49 4.87
CA ARG A 163 -2.38 1.78 3.78
C ARG A 163 -1.35 2.76 4.31
N ILE A 164 -0.11 2.30 4.35
CA ILE A 164 1.02 3.09 4.83
C ILE A 164 1.85 3.54 3.63
N LEU A 165 2.06 4.85 3.53
CA LEU A 165 2.91 5.48 2.53
C LEU A 165 4.12 6.10 3.22
N VAL A 166 5.30 5.53 2.97
CA VAL A 166 6.57 6.17 3.37
C VAL A 166 6.81 7.34 2.41
N LYS A 167 6.75 8.57 2.93
CA LYS A 167 6.93 9.79 2.12
C LYS A 167 8.39 10.15 1.95
N LYS A 168 9.15 10.02 3.04
CA LYS A 168 10.57 10.37 3.11
C LYS A 168 11.23 9.50 4.16
N SER A 169 12.45 9.05 3.88
CA SER A 169 13.33 8.44 4.87
C SER A 169 14.74 8.95 4.62
N GLU A 170 15.48 9.29 5.67
CA GLU A 170 16.86 9.75 5.56
C GLU A 170 17.68 9.33 6.76
N PHE A 171 18.98 9.12 6.55
CA PHE A 171 19.90 8.92 7.66
C PHE A 171 20.13 10.25 8.40
N VAL A 172 20.15 10.17 9.72
CA VAL A 172 20.50 11.25 10.64
C VAL A 172 21.71 10.78 11.44
N ASN A 173 22.75 11.61 11.52
CA ASN A 173 24.01 11.28 12.18
C ASN A 173 24.65 9.96 11.70
N GLU A 174 24.50 9.64 10.40
CA GLU A 174 25.06 8.46 9.71
C GLU A 174 24.56 7.09 10.17
N GLU A 175 23.78 6.99 11.26
CA GLU A 175 23.32 5.72 11.83
C GLU A 175 21.79 5.65 11.99
N ASP A 176 21.19 6.70 12.55
CA ASP A 176 19.76 6.76 12.84
C ASP A 176 18.96 7.04 11.56
N VAL A 177 17.70 6.63 11.50
CA VAL A 177 16.82 6.91 10.37
C VAL A 177 15.62 7.73 10.83
N LYS A 178 15.45 8.92 10.25
CA LYS A 178 14.20 9.67 10.37
C LYS A 178 13.31 9.33 9.19
N THR A 179 12.05 8.99 9.45
CA THR A 179 11.08 8.68 8.41
C THR A 179 9.75 9.38 8.63
N GLU A 180 9.22 10.01 7.57
CA GLU A 180 7.87 10.57 7.53
C GLU A 180 6.95 9.55 6.85
N VAL A 181 5.86 9.22 7.51
CA VAL A 181 4.91 8.20 7.08
C VAL A 181 3.50 8.79 7.03
N ALA A 182 2.77 8.59 5.95
CA ALA A 182 1.35 8.88 5.88
C ALA A 182 0.55 7.60 6.05
N ILE A 183 -0.41 7.61 6.98
CA ILE A 183 -1.39 6.52 7.12
C ILE A 183 -2.70 6.96 6.47
N ILE A 184 -3.18 6.09 5.59
CA ILE A 184 -4.42 6.25 4.86
C ILE A 184 -5.34 5.13 5.36
N GLU A 185 -6.37 5.49 6.12
CA GLU A 185 -7.39 4.53 6.53
C GLU A 185 -8.22 4.10 5.31
N PRO A 186 -8.40 2.79 5.06
CA PRO A 186 -9.20 2.31 3.94
C PRO A 186 -10.66 2.71 4.13
N HIS A 187 -11.32 3.07 3.03
CA HIS A 187 -12.73 3.45 2.98
C HIS A 187 -13.64 2.28 3.39
N HIS A 188 -13.87 2.11 4.69
CA HIS A 188 -15.02 1.32 5.15
C HIS A 188 -16.21 2.28 5.28
N LEU A 189 -16.97 2.41 4.18
CA LEU A 189 -18.34 2.96 4.12
C LEU A 189 -18.57 4.49 4.18
N ALA A 190 -17.56 5.34 4.43
CA ALA A 190 -17.74 6.80 4.39
C ALA A 190 -17.29 7.41 3.05
N ARG A 191 -18.11 8.31 2.47
CA ARG A 191 -17.85 9.02 1.20
C ARG A 191 -16.61 9.95 1.22
N HIS A 192 -15.96 10.10 2.38
CA HIS A 192 -14.71 10.85 2.53
C HIS A 192 -13.71 10.02 3.33
N PRO A 193 -12.42 10.00 2.95
CA PRO A 193 -11.40 9.35 3.75
C PRO A 193 -11.42 9.97 5.14
N ARG A 194 -11.42 9.13 6.20
CA ARG A 194 -11.10 9.63 7.54
C ARG A 194 -9.69 10.18 7.45
N ASN A 195 -9.54 11.42 7.94
CA ASN A 195 -8.35 12.27 7.85
C ASN A 195 -7.05 11.49 7.64
N THR A 196 -6.37 11.72 6.52
CA THR A 196 -4.97 11.32 6.38
C THR A 196 -4.18 11.99 7.49
N TYR A 197 -3.39 11.22 8.22
CA TYR A 197 -2.47 11.76 9.20
C TYR A 197 -1.05 11.32 8.87
N THR A 198 -0.11 12.17 9.26
CA THR A 198 1.32 11.93 9.10
C THR A 198 1.90 11.53 10.45
N ILE A 199 2.85 10.62 10.45
CA ILE A 199 3.65 10.23 11.60
C ILE A 199 5.12 10.45 11.26
N ASP A 200 5.81 11.22 12.08
CA ASP A 200 7.27 11.25 12.08
C ASP A 200 7.78 10.15 13.02
N ILE A 201 8.62 9.26 12.50
CA ILE A 201 9.22 8.16 13.27
C ILE A 201 10.73 8.31 13.24
N HIS A 202 11.36 8.25 14.41
CA HIS A 202 12.81 8.18 14.54
C HIS A 202 13.23 6.77 14.92
N LEU A 203 14.13 6.19 14.14
CA LEU A 203 14.64 4.83 14.29
C LEU A 203 16.11 4.87 14.70
N LYS A 204 16.44 4.23 15.81
CA LYS A 204 17.79 4.03 16.32
C LYS A 204 18.28 2.61 16.05
N SER A 205 19.54 2.47 15.66
CA SER A 205 20.23 1.18 15.58
C SER A 205 20.62 0.74 17.00
N VAL A 206 20.07 -0.38 17.45
CA VAL A 206 20.36 -0.98 18.77
C VAL A 206 20.81 -2.42 18.55
N GLY A 207 22.14 -2.65 18.62
CA GLY A 207 22.71 -3.98 18.40
C GLY A 207 22.49 -4.52 16.99
N GLY A 208 22.44 -3.63 15.98
CA GLY A 208 22.18 -3.99 14.59
C GLY A 208 20.70 -4.18 14.23
N VAL A 209 19.79 -3.89 15.17
CA VAL A 209 18.34 -3.91 14.93
C VAL A 209 17.79 -2.51 15.11
N TYR A 210 17.00 -2.04 14.15
CA TYR A 210 16.35 -0.74 14.24
C TYR A 210 15.12 -0.79 15.15
N LYS A 211 15.06 0.12 16.11
CA LYS A 211 13.94 0.35 17.03
C LYS A 211 13.53 1.80 17.00
N THR A 212 12.28 2.11 17.27
CA THR A 212 11.87 3.52 17.39
C THR A 212 12.07 4.03 18.82
N ASN A 213 12.58 5.26 18.95
CA ASN A 213 12.62 5.99 20.22
C ASN A 213 11.66 7.18 20.25
N LEU A 214 11.07 7.53 19.12
CA LEU A 214 10.15 8.67 19.00
C LEU A 214 9.16 8.42 17.87
N ALA A 215 7.88 8.60 18.18
CA ALA A 215 6.81 8.68 17.20
C ALA A 215 5.98 9.94 17.45
N GLU A 216 5.83 10.80 16.44
CA GLU A 216 5.06 12.04 16.52
C GLU A 216 3.91 12.03 15.52
N TYR A 217 2.68 12.10 16.03
CA TYR A 217 1.46 12.08 15.22
C TYR A 217 1.00 13.49 14.88
N HIS A 218 1.01 13.81 13.60
CA HIS A 218 0.51 15.06 13.05
C HIS A 218 -0.90 14.82 12.46
N ALA A 219 -1.91 14.90 13.32
CA ALA A 219 -3.33 14.79 12.93
C ALA A 219 -4.14 15.99 13.45
N GLN A 220 -5.16 16.39 12.69
CA GLN A 220 -6.21 17.28 13.19
C GLN A 220 -7.11 16.49 14.16
N CYS A 221 -6.69 16.39 15.43
CA CYS A 221 -7.41 16.06 16.68
C CYS A 221 -8.51 14.96 16.76
N ASN A 222 -8.86 14.24 15.70
CA ASN A 222 -9.94 13.24 15.70
C ASN A 222 -9.40 11.81 15.56
N TRP A 223 -8.52 11.39 16.48
CA TRP A 223 -8.12 9.99 16.56
C TRP A 223 -9.28 9.15 17.12
N PRO A 224 -9.79 8.12 16.42
CA PRO A 224 -11.03 7.44 16.79
C PRO A 224 -10.88 6.38 17.90
N GLY A 225 -9.93 6.54 18.82
CA GLY A 225 -9.54 5.47 19.75
C GLY A 225 -9.20 5.89 21.18
N ILE A 226 -9.39 7.17 21.54
CA ILE A 226 -9.37 7.67 22.92
C ILE A 226 -10.55 8.64 23.04
#